data_AF-A0A521GFV4-F1
#
_entry.id   AF-A0A521GFV4-F1
#
_cell.length_a   1.000
_cell.length_b   1.000
_cell.length_c   1.000
_cell.angle_alpha   90.00
_cell.angle_beta   90.00
_cell.angle_gamma   90.00
#
_symmetry.space_group_name_H-M   'P 1'
#
loop_
_entity.id
_entity.type
_entity.pdbx_description
1 polymer ?
#
loop_
_entity_poly.entity_id
_entity_poly.type
_entity_poly.pdbx_seq_one_letter_code
_entity_poly.pdbx_strand_id
1 'polypeptide(L)'
;MKPVLPVFRLFPSDTAADLDDLQSYLLSCPGYAQNAYNHGKSTEHIHLLGHVDRVESAIRQFVSGAVNNLTSCRSEVNDFYQCRPDAAPRMTAFALDSVLAFLVEGEFYEAVSRLNLVRQHLQRRFGVITEGDYERLTQGATTV
;
A
#
# COMPACT_ATOMS: atom_id res chain seq x y z
N MET A 1 9.91 -22.60 17.06
CA MET A 1 8.49 -22.19 16.95
C MET A 1 8.42 -20.96 16.05
N LYS A 2 7.68 -21.01 14.93
CA LYS A 2 7.41 -19.80 14.13
C LYS A 2 6.40 -18.95 14.93
N PRO A 3 6.66 -17.66 15.17
CA PRO A 3 5.65 -16.80 15.78
C PRO A 3 4.46 -16.74 14.83
N VAL A 4 3.32 -17.27 15.28
CA VAL A 4 2.04 -17.05 14.63
C VAL A 4 1.75 -15.57 14.82
N LEU A 5 1.92 -14.77 13.76
CA LEU A 5 1.46 -13.39 13.77
C LEU A 5 -0.01 -13.41 14.19
N PRO A 6 -0.43 -12.58 15.16
CA PRO A 6 -1.83 -12.53 15.55
C PRO A 6 -2.65 -12.29 14.28
N VAL A 7 -3.69 -13.11 14.09
CA VAL A 7 -4.66 -12.91 13.02
C VAL A 7 -5.32 -11.57 13.31
N PHE A 8 -4.79 -10.50 12.71
CA PHE A 8 -5.38 -9.17 12.78
C PHE A 8 -6.71 -9.22 12.04
N ARG A 9 -7.78 -9.60 12.74
CA ARG A 9 -9.13 -9.28 12.31
C ARG A 9 -9.28 -7.77 12.46
N LEU A 10 -9.18 -7.08 11.33
CA LEU A 10 -9.40 -5.63 11.18
C LEU A 10 -10.79 -5.19 11.60
N PHE A 11 -11.74 -6.12 11.56
CA PHE A 11 -13.16 -5.87 11.52
C PHE A 11 -13.84 -6.85 12.49
N PRO A 12 -14.69 -6.38 13.43
CA PRO A 12 -15.64 -7.23 14.14
C PRO A 12 -16.40 -8.14 13.17
N SER A 13 -16.85 -9.32 13.60
CA SER A 13 -17.59 -10.28 12.74
C SER A 13 -18.84 -9.68 12.06
N ASP A 14 -19.32 -8.54 12.55
CA ASP A 14 -20.50 -7.82 12.06
C ASP A 14 -20.16 -6.73 11.01
N THR A 15 -18.89 -6.57 10.62
CA THR A 15 -18.38 -5.56 9.66
C THR A 15 -17.87 -6.17 8.34
N ALA A 16 -18.42 -7.33 7.95
CA ALA A 16 -18.05 -8.01 6.71
C ALA A 16 -18.35 -7.17 5.45
N ALA A 17 -19.40 -6.34 5.48
CA ALA A 17 -19.73 -5.42 4.38
C ALA A 17 -18.64 -4.34 4.20
N ASP A 18 -18.11 -3.77 5.29
CA ASP A 18 -17.04 -2.76 5.24
C ASP A 18 -15.73 -3.34 4.69
N LEU A 19 -15.47 -4.64 4.93
CA LEU A 19 -14.32 -5.35 4.36
C LEU A 19 -14.46 -5.58 2.85
N ASP A 20 -15.65 -5.98 2.39
CA ASP A 20 -15.92 -6.19 0.96
C ASP A 20 -15.93 -4.86 0.20
N ASP A 21 -16.44 -3.78 0.80
CA ASP A 21 -16.41 -2.43 0.26
C ASP A 21 -14.98 -1.88 0.20
N LEU A 22 -14.17 -2.06 1.25
CA LEU A 22 -12.75 -1.71 1.27
C LEU A 22 -11.96 -2.46 0.18
N GLN A 23 -12.19 -3.77 0.05
CA GLN A 23 -11.53 -4.59 -0.98
C GLN A 23 -11.95 -4.16 -2.38
N SER A 24 -13.24 -3.94 -2.62
CA SER A 24 -13.75 -3.50 -3.91
C SER A 24 -13.22 -2.11 -4.27
N TYR A 25 -13.21 -1.18 -3.32
CA TYR A 25 -12.70 0.17 -3.52
C TYR A 25 -11.20 0.20 -3.81
N LEU A 26 -10.37 -0.43 -2.96
CA LEU A 26 -8.91 -0.39 -3.12
C LEU A 26 -8.42 -1.20 -4.34
N LEU A 27 -9.10 -2.29 -4.71
CA LEU A 27 -8.67 -3.14 -5.81
C LEU A 27 -9.24 -2.74 -7.17
N SER A 28 -10.18 -1.79 -7.22
CA SER A 28 -10.76 -1.29 -8.47
C SER A 28 -10.04 -0.07 -9.05
N CYS A 29 -9.11 0.57 -8.34
CA CYS A 29 -8.49 1.78 -8.88
C CYS A 29 -7.61 1.45 -10.11
N PRO A 30 -7.72 2.24 -11.20
CA PRO A 30 -6.97 2.01 -12.42
C PRO A 30 -5.47 2.20 -12.22
N GLY A 31 -4.66 1.36 -12.88
CA GLY A 31 -3.20 1.43 -12.81
C GLY A 31 -2.59 2.61 -13.57
N TYR A 32 -1.51 3.18 -13.04
CA TYR A 32 -0.77 4.30 -13.62
C TYR A 32 -0.14 3.95 -14.98
N ALA A 33 0.32 2.71 -15.17
CA ALA A 33 0.98 2.29 -16.40
C ALA A 33 0.03 2.32 -17.61
N GLN A 34 -1.19 1.82 -17.43
CA GLN A 34 -2.21 1.86 -18.48
C GLN A 34 -2.61 3.30 -18.81
N ASN A 35 -2.73 4.15 -17.78
CA ASN A 35 -3.02 5.56 -17.98
C ASN A 35 -1.89 6.27 -18.76
N ALA A 36 -0.63 5.98 -18.44
CA ALA A 36 0.52 6.52 -19.14
C ALA A 36 0.59 6.05 -20.61
N TYR A 37 0.26 4.78 -20.87
CA TYR A 37 0.14 4.25 -22.23
C TYR A 37 -0.93 5.01 -23.03
N ASN A 38 -2.12 5.18 -22.46
CA ASN A 38 -3.23 5.89 -23.11
C ASN A 38 -2.90 7.35 -23.45
N HIS A 39 -1.97 7.97 -22.70
CA HIS A 39 -1.51 9.34 -22.91
C HIS A 39 -0.21 9.44 -23.73
N GLY A 40 0.22 8.36 -24.39
CA GLY A 40 1.38 8.37 -25.28
C GLY A 40 2.71 8.65 -24.57
N LYS A 41 2.84 8.28 -23.29
CA LYS A 41 4.11 8.41 -22.56
C LYS A 41 5.15 7.43 -23.12
N SER A 42 6.42 7.77 -22.94
CA SER A 42 7.53 6.91 -23.36
C SER A 42 7.48 5.53 -22.70
N THR A 43 7.99 4.51 -23.38
CA THR A 43 8.12 3.14 -22.86
C THR A 43 8.81 3.08 -21.49
N GLU A 44 9.86 3.87 -21.27
CA GLU A 44 10.54 3.95 -19.97
C GLU A 44 9.61 4.39 -18.83
N HIS A 45 8.83 5.45 -19.04
CA HIS A 45 7.81 5.91 -18.08
C HIS A 45 6.74 4.85 -17.83
N ILE A 46 6.29 4.14 -18.86
CA ILE A 46 5.29 3.06 -18.70
C ILE A 46 5.87 1.93 -17.85
N HIS A 47 7.12 1.51 -18.10
CA HIS A 47 7.78 0.49 -17.29
C HIS A 47 7.97 0.94 -15.84
N LEU A 48 8.40 2.18 -15.61
CA LEU A 48 8.54 2.74 -14.27
C LEU A 48 7.21 2.68 -13.52
N LEU A 49 6.14 3.16 -14.13
CA LEU A 49 4.79 3.16 -13.54
C LEU A 49 4.23 1.74 -13.37
N GLY A 50 4.62 0.79 -14.21
CA GLY A 50 4.27 -0.62 -14.03
C GLY A 50 4.86 -1.22 -12.75
N HIS A 51 6.06 -0.81 -12.35
CA HIS A 51 6.60 -1.19 -11.04
C HIS A 51 5.84 -0.54 -9.89
N VAL A 52 5.45 0.73 -10.04
CA VAL A 52 4.62 1.44 -9.04
C VAL A 52 3.27 0.72 -8.86
N ASP A 53 2.60 0.36 -9.95
CA ASP A 53 1.34 -0.38 -9.92
C ASP A 53 1.45 -1.69 -9.13
N ARG A 54 2.54 -2.44 -9.32
CA ARG A 54 2.76 -3.71 -8.62
C ARG A 54 3.05 -3.51 -7.13
N VAL A 55 3.88 -2.53 -6.78
CA VAL A 55 4.15 -2.18 -5.37
C VAL A 55 2.87 -1.73 -4.68
N GLU A 56 2.14 -0.80 -5.28
CA GLU A 56 0.89 -0.28 -4.72
C GLU A 56 -0.17 -1.37 -4.59
N SER A 57 -0.33 -2.23 -5.60
CA SER A 57 -1.22 -3.39 -5.53
C SER A 57 -0.88 -4.31 -4.36
N ALA A 58 0.40 -4.63 -4.15
CA ALA A 58 0.83 -5.47 -3.03
C ALA A 58 0.57 -4.79 -1.67
N ILE A 59 0.75 -3.47 -1.57
CA ILE A 59 0.42 -2.70 -0.37
C ILE A 59 -1.08 -2.75 -0.10
N ARG A 60 -1.92 -2.48 -1.10
CA ARG A 60 -3.38 -2.48 -0.98
C ARG A 60 -3.92 -3.85 -0.59
N GLN A 61 -3.39 -4.94 -1.16
CA GLN A 61 -3.75 -6.32 -0.75
C GLN A 61 -3.42 -6.61 0.72
N PHE A 62 -2.28 -6.10 1.21
CA PHE A 62 -1.95 -6.25 2.61
C PHE A 62 -2.85 -5.39 3.50
N VAL A 63 -3.12 -4.14 3.12
CA VAL A 63 -3.95 -3.21 3.88
C VAL A 63 -5.41 -3.69 3.96
N SER A 64 -5.97 -4.20 2.87
CA SER A 64 -7.35 -4.69 2.81
C SER A 64 -7.56 -6.05 3.48
N GLY A 65 -6.49 -6.72 3.93
CA GLY A 65 -6.60 -8.04 4.54
C GLY A 65 -6.70 -9.21 3.57
N ALA A 66 -6.71 -8.96 2.26
CA ALA A 66 -6.65 -10.01 1.23
C ALA A 66 -5.39 -10.88 1.38
N VAL A 67 -4.27 -10.26 1.80
CA VAL A 67 -3.04 -10.96 2.19
C VAL A 67 -2.65 -10.53 3.60
N ASN A 68 -2.32 -11.50 4.46
CA ASN A 68 -1.98 -11.24 5.87
C ASN A 68 -0.47 -11.30 6.16
N ASN A 69 0.36 -11.12 5.15
CA ASN A 69 1.82 -11.08 5.30
C ASN A 69 2.46 -10.07 4.32
N LEU A 70 3.62 -9.54 4.69
CA LEU A 70 4.35 -8.54 3.92
C LEU A 70 5.23 -9.12 2.79
N THR A 71 5.11 -10.42 2.47
CA THR A 71 6.03 -11.09 1.52
C THR A 71 5.89 -10.50 0.13
N SER A 72 4.66 -10.29 -0.35
CA SER A 72 4.41 -9.68 -1.66
C SER A 72 4.92 -8.24 -1.72
N CYS A 73 4.62 -7.42 -0.71
CA CYS A 73 5.13 -6.04 -0.63
C CYS A 73 6.66 -6.00 -0.70
N ARG A 74 7.33 -6.91 0.02
CA ARG A 74 8.80 -7.00 -0.01
C ARG A 74 9.34 -7.46 -1.35
N SER A 75 8.69 -8.42 -1.99
CA SER A 75 9.14 -8.94 -3.28
C SER A 75 9.07 -7.86 -4.35
N GLU A 76 7.92 -7.19 -4.46
CA GLU A 76 7.71 -6.15 -5.47
C GLU A 76 8.64 -4.96 -5.27
N VAL A 77 8.85 -4.53 -4.01
CA VAL A 77 9.82 -3.45 -3.72
C VAL A 77 11.25 -3.90 -4.02
N ASN A 78 11.65 -5.12 -3.66
CA ASN A 78 12.99 -5.64 -4.01
C ASN A 78 13.22 -5.64 -5.53
N ASP A 79 12.26 -6.17 -6.28
CA ASP A 79 12.35 -6.25 -7.74
C ASP A 79 12.46 -4.85 -8.35
N PHE A 80 11.71 -3.88 -7.83
CA PHE A 80 11.81 -2.50 -8.26
C PHE A 80 13.19 -1.89 -7.96
N TYR A 81 13.73 -2.10 -6.77
CA TYR A 81 15.08 -1.63 -6.41
C TYR A 81 16.17 -2.29 -7.26
N GLN A 82 16.00 -3.54 -7.68
CA GLN A 82 16.94 -4.22 -8.59
C GLN A 82 16.92 -3.62 -9.99
N CYS A 83 15.74 -3.23 -10.49
CA CYS A 83 15.60 -2.64 -11.82
C CYS A 83 15.93 -1.15 -11.87
N ARG A 84 15.52 -0.36 -10.85
CA ARG A 84 15.59 1.11 -10.81
C ARG A 84 15.96 1.61 -9.41
N PRO A 85 17.19 1.40 -8.94
CA PRO A 85 17.61 1.79 -7.59
C PRO A 85 17.55 3.30 -7.35
N ASP A 86 17.63 4.10 -8.41
CA ASP A 86 17.54 5.57 -8.40
C ASP A 86 16.12 6.07 -8.13
N ALA A 87 15.12 5.43 -8.73
CA ALA A 87 13.73 5.87 -8.68
C ALA A 87 12.90 5.14 -7.60
N ALA A 88 13.26 3.90 -7.28
CA ALA A 88 12.48 3.03 -6.40
C ALA A 88 12.17 3.64 -5.02
N PRO A 89 13.08 4.35 -4.31
CA PRO A 89 12.76 4.95 -3.01
C PRO A 89 11.62 5.96 -3.10
N ARG A 90 11.70 6.91 -4.03
CA ARG A 90 10.70 7.97 -4.21
C ARG A 90 9.38 7.42 -4.70
N MET A 91 9.43 6.46 -5.63
CA MET A 91 8.22 5.87 -6.20
C MET A 91 7.52 4.92 -5.22
N THR A 92 8.27 4.25 -4.33
CA THR A 92 7.69 3.46 -3.23
C THR A 92 7.03 4.37 -2.19
N ALA A 93 7.63 5.52 -1.89
CA ALA A 93 7.01 6.53 -1.02
C ALA A 93 5.71 7.06 -1.62
N PHE A 94 5.72 7.40 -2.92
CA PHE A 94 4.52 7.81 -3.65
C PHE A 94 3.41 6.76 -3.56
N ALA A 95 3.71 5.47 -3.74
CA ALA A 95 2.71 4.40 -3.58
C ALA A 95 2.12 4.34 -2.16
N LEU A 96 2.94 4.52 -1.12
CA LEU A 96 2.46 4.57 0.27
C LEU A 96 1.55 5.79 0.54
N ASP A 97 1.94 6.96 0.04
CA ASP A 97 1.19 8.20 0.22
C ASP A 97 -0.12 8.19 -0.59
N SER A 98 -0.11 7.57 -1.79
CA SER A 98 -1.30 7.33 -2.61
C SER A 98 -2.31 6.43 -1.89
N VAL A 99 -1.88 5.30 -1.33
CA VAL A 99 -2.77 4.43 -0.56
C VAL A 99 -3.29 5.15 0.68
N LEU A 100 -2.48 5.98 1.34
CA LEU A 100 -2.95 6.78 2.48
C LEU A 100 -4.07 7.74 2.05
N ALA A 101 -3.90 8.43 0.92
CA ALA A 101 -4.91 9.33 0.38
C ALA A 101 -6.24 8.59 0.12
N PHE A 102 -6.20 7.41 -0.52
CA PHE A 102 -7.41 6.60 -0.74
C PHE A 102 -8.09 6.19 0.57
N LEU A 103 -7.34 5.82 1.59
CA LEU A 103 -7.92 5.46 2.89
C LEU A 103 -8.58 6.66 3.56
N VAL A 104 -7.98 7.85 3.48
CA VAL A 104 -8.55 9.08 4.06
C VAL A 104 -9.79 9.52 3.29
N GLU A 105 -9.75 9.49 1.96
CA GLU A 105 -10.89 9.86 1.10
C GLU A 105 -12.09 8.92 1.29
N GLY A 106 -11.82 7.63 1.47
CA GLY A 106 -12.85 6.63 1.76
C GLY A 106 -13.22 6.50 3.25
N GLU A 107 -12.68 7.35 4.12
CA GLU A 107 -12.89 7.34 5.57
C GLU A 107 -12.54 6.00 6.27
N PHE A 108 -11.63 5.21 5.68
CA PHE A 108 -11.17 3.91 6.18
C PHE A 108 -10.00 4.03 7.16
N TYR A 109 -10.19 4.74 8.27
CA TYR A 109 -9.12 5.09 9.21
C TYR A 109 -8.51 3.88 9.93
N GLU A 110 -9.26 2.80 10.14
CA GLU A 110 -8.81 1.58 10.82
C GLU A 110 -7.70 0.88 10.01
N ALA A 111 -7.80 0.95 8.68
CA ALA A 111 -6.85 0.35 7.75
C ALA A 111 -5.51 1.11 7.71
N VAL A 112 -5.47 2.37 8.16
CA VAL A 112 -4.24 3.19 8.25
C VAL A 112 -3.22 2.54 9.18
N SER A 113 -3.66 1.81 10.20
CA SER A 113 -2.77 1.06 11.11
C SER A 113 -1.92 0.02 10.36
N ARG A 114 -2.51 -0.72 9.41
CA ARG A 114 -1.80 -1.70 8.57
C ARG A 114 -0.88 -1.02 7.57
N LEU A 115 -1.32 0.10 6.99
CA LEU A 115 -0.47 0.90 6.12
C LEU A 115 0.76 1.42 6.86
N ASN A 116 0.61 1.85 8.13
CA ASN A 116 1.73 2.28 8.96
C ASN A 116 2.70 1.12 9.27
N LEU A 117 2.21 -0.12 9.44
CA LEU A 117 3.10 -1.30 9.55
C LEU A 117 3.93 -1.52 8.28
N VAL A 118 3.32 -1.36 7.11
CA VAL A 118 4.03 -1.46 5.83
C VAL A 118 5.08 -0.36 5.74
N ARG A 119 4.71 0.89 6.01
CA ARG A 119 5.61 2.05 6.02
C ARG A 119 6.82 1.82 6.92
N GLN A 120 6.60 1.44 8.18
CA GLN A 120 7.69 1.15 9.12
C GLN A 120 8.60 0.02 8.63
N HIS A 121 8.02 -1.03 8.02
CA HIS A 121 8.80 -2.12 7.46
C HIS A 121 9.68 -1.65 6.30
N LEU A 122 9.12 -0.88 5.37
CA LEU A 122 9.84 -0.38 4.19
C LEU A 122 10.87 0.69 4.57
N GLN A 123 10.57 1.56 5.54
CA GLN A 123 11.52 2.52 6.09
C GLN A 123 12.75 1.81 6.69
N ARG A 124 12.55 0.78 7.53
CA ARG A 124 13.68 0.06 8.17
C ARG A 124 14.54 -0.70 7.16
N ARG A 125 13.93 -1.27 6.12
CA ARG A 125 14.62 -2.17 5.18
C ARG A 125 15.24 -1.45 3.98
N PHE A 126 14.58 -0.42 3.49
CA PHE A 126 14.92 0.26 2.24
C PHE A 126 15.21 1.75 2.41
N GLY A 127 15.05 2.30 3.62
CA GLY A 127 15.25 3.74 3.86
C GLY A 127 14.20 4.62 3.21
N VAL A 128 13.01 4.08 2.90
CA VAL A 128 11.89 4.85 2.32
C VAL A 128 11.41 5.90 3.32
N ILE A 129 11.29 7.14 2.86
CA ILE A 129 10.77 8.28 3.63
C ILE A 129 9.49 8.74 2.94
N THR A 130 8.41 8.88 3.71
CA THR A 130 7.08 9.30 3.25
C THR A 130 6.73 10.67 3.81
N GLU A 131 5.88 11.42 3.12
CA GLU A 131 5.45 12.75 3.57
C GLU A 131 4.10 12.71 4.31
N GLY A 132 3.34 11.61 4.22
CA GLY A 132 2.05 11.46 4.90
C GLY A 132 2.10 11.49 6.43
N ASP A 133 1.02 12.01 7.04
CA ASP A 133 0.87 12.12 8.50
C ASP A 133 0.25 10.84 9.12
N TYR A 134 0.95 9.72 8.97
CA TYR A 134 0.48 8.39 9.39
C TYR A 134 0.25 8.29 10.91
N GLU A 135 1.13 8.91 11.71
CA GLU A 135 1.11 8.77 13.17
C GLU A 135 -0.13 9.44 13.77
N ARG A 136 -0.46 10.66 13.33
CA ARG A 136 -1.67 11.37 13.74
C ARG A 136 -2.94 10.59 13.39
N LEU A 137 -3.00 10.03 12.19
CA LEU A 137 -4.17 9.29 11.71
C LEU A 137 -4.34 7.94 12.41
N THR A 138 -3.25 7.27 12.80
CA THR A 138 -3.34 6.05 13.63
C THR A 138 -3.79 6.30 15.07
N GLN A 139 -3.48 7.47 15.64
CA GLN A 139 -3.90 7.82 17.00
C GLN A 139 -5.40 8.16 17.06
N GLY A 140 -5.95 8.80 16.02
CA GLY A 140 -7.38 9.12 15.94
C GLY A 140 -8.30 7.89 15.97
N ALA A 141 -7.90 6.79 15.31
CA ALA A 141 -8.68 5.57 15.21
C ALA A 141 -8.81 4.76 16.53
N THR A 142 -8.10 5.13 17.60
CA THR A 142 -8.15 4.41 18.89
C THR A 142 -9.13 5.04 19.90
N THR A 143 -9.85 6.10 19.52
CA THR A 143 -10.59 6.97 20.46
C THR A 143 -12.11 6.98 20.27
N VAL A 144 -12.69 5.97 19.60
CA VAL A 144 -14.16 5.81 19.48
C VAL A 144 -14.62 4.58 20.24
#